data_AF-A0A141RQF9-F1
#
_entry.id   AF-A0A141RQF9-F1
#
_cell.length_a   1.000
_cell.length_b   1.000
_cell.length_c   1.000
_cell.angle_alpha   90.00
_cell.angle_beta   90.00
_cell.angle_gamma   90.00
#
_symmetry.space_group_name_H-M   'P 1'
#
loop_
_entity.id
_entity.type
_entity.pdbx_description
1 polymer ?
#
loop_
_entity_poly.entity_id
_entity_poly.type
_entity_poly.pdbx_seq_one_letter_code
_entity_poly.pdbx_strand_id
1 'polypeptide(L)' 'MTTRPHSSFKIVFILGLLAMLMPLSIDMYLPALPVISAQFGVPAGSAQMTLSTYILGFALGQLFYGPMAD' A
#
# COMPACT_ATOMS: atom_id res chain seq x y z
N MET A 1 -15.91 -32.92 -14.10
CA MET A 1 -14.60 -32.31 -14.41
C MET A 1 -14.24 -31.32 -13.30
N THR A 2 -13.42 -31.71 -12.33
CA THR A 2 -12.91 -30.81 -11.29
C THR A 2 -11.50 -30.38 -11.68
N THR A 3 -11.32 -29.10 -12.01
CA THR A 3 -10.00 -28.53 -12.33
C THR A 3 -9.17 -28.48 -11.05
N ARG A 4 -8.12 -29.31 -10.99
CA ARG A 4 -7.11 -29.23 -9.92
C ARG A 4 -6.42 -27.86 -9.98
N PRO A 5 -6.35 -27.10 -8.88
CA PRO A 5 -5.62 -25.84 -8.89
C PRO A 5 -4.13 -26.15 -9.02
N HIS A 6 -3.53 -25.81 -10.16
CA HIS A 6 -2.09 -25.68 -10.28
C HIS A 6 -1.69 -24.46 -9.44
N SER A 7 -1.28 -24.68 -8.18
CA SER A 7 -0.67 -23.63 -7.36
C SER A 7 0.62 -23.19 -8.06
N SER A 8 0.52 -22.16 -8.90
CA SER A 8 1.66 -21.56 -9.55
C SER A 8 2.36 -20.71 -8.49
N PHE A 9 3.31 -21.33 -7.76
CA PHE A 9 4.11 -20.67 -6.73
C PHE A 9 4.65 -19.30 -7.19
N LYS A 10 4.99 -19.17 -8.48
CA LYS A 10 5.39 -17.89 -9.11
C LYS A 10 4.33 -16.79 -8.99
N ILE A 11 3.06 -17.11 -9.24
CA ILE A 11 1.94 -16.15 -9.15
C ILE A 11 1.72 -15.77 -7.69
N VAL A 12 1.70 -16.73 -6.78
CA VAL A 12 1.57 -16.46 -5.34
C VAL A 12 2.71 -15.57 -4.85
N PHE A 13 3.93 -15.83 -5.30
CA PHE A 13 5.10 -15.01 -4.97
C PHE A 13 4.97 -13.58 -5.50
N ILE A 14 4.59 -13.41 -6.78
CA ILE A 14 4.39 -12.08 -7.39
C ILE A 14 3.26 -11.32 -6.69
N LEU A 15 2.11 -11.97 -6.44
CA LEU A 15 0.98 -11.35 -5.74
C LEU A 15 1.36 -10.99 -4.30
N GLY A 16 2.14 -11.84 -3.62
CA GLY A 16 2.69 -11.55 -2.31
C GLY A 16 3.58 -10.31 -2.33
N LEU A 17 4.50 -10.19 -3.29
CA LEU A 17 5.36 -9.02 -3.48
C LEU A 17 4.55 -7.75 -3.76
N LEU A 18 3.50 -7.83 -4.58
CA LEU A 18 2.62 -6.70 -4.86
C LEU A 18 1.80 -6.29 -3.63
N ALA A 19 1.29 -7.26 -2.87
CA ALA A 19 0.51 -7.02 -1.66
C ALA A 19 1.34 -6.35 -0.55
N MET A 20 2.63 -6.66 -0.46
CA MET A 20 3.52 -6.08 0.56
C MET A 20 3.99 -4.65 0.24
N LEU A 21 3.79 -4.13 -0.98
CA LEU A 21 4.18 -2.75 -1.32
C LEU A 21 3.51 -1.71 -0.42
N MET A 22 2.25 -1.92 -0.05
CA MET A 22 1.50 -0.99 0.79
C MET A 22 1.98 -0.96 2.25
N PRO A 23 2.05 -2.07 3.00
CA PRO A 23 2.58 -2.07 4.36
C PRO A 23 4.06 -1.66 4.41
N LEU A 24 4.87 -2.06 3.42
CA LEU A 24 6.27 -1.61 3.33
C LEU A 24 6.38 -0.09 3.20
N SER A 25 5.54 0.52 2.37
CA SER A 25 5.52 1.99 2.21
C SER A 25 5.17 2.69 3.52
N ILE A 26 4.18 2.18 4.26
CA ILE A 26 3.73 2.77 5.54
C ILE A 26 4.83 2.63 6.61
N ASP A 27 5.45 1.46 6.70
CA ASP A 27 6.52 1.17 7.65
C ASP A 27 7.76 2.05 7.42
N MET A 28 8.06 2.38 6.15
CA MET A 28 9.12 3.33 5.80
C MET A 28 8.70 4.79 6.04
N TYR A 29 7.42 5.12 5.88
CA TYR A 29 6.93 6.49 5.95
C TYR A 29 6.84 7.01 7.39
N LEU A 30 6.34 6.18 8.31
CA LEU A 30 6.19 6.52 9.74
C LEU A 30 7.47 7.08 10.40
N PRO A 31 8.65 6.41 10.32
CA PRO A 31 9.90 6.93 10.88
C PRO A 31 10.47 8.12 10.09
N ALA A 32 10.10 8.27 8.80
CA ALA A 32 10.53 9.38 7.96
C ALA A 32 9.74 10.68 8.23
N LEU A 33 8.52 10.61 8.77
CA LEU A 33 7.68 11.76 9.12
C LEU A 33 8.43 12.89 9.86
N PRO A 34 9.14 12.66 10.97
CA PRO A 34 9.87 13.71 11.67
C PRO A 34 11.01 14.32 10.84
N VAL A 35 11.65 13.52 9.98
CA VAL A 35 12.72 13.98 9.07
C VAL A 35 12.13 14.89 7.99
N ILE A 36 11.00 14.49 7.39
CA ILE A 36 10.28 15.26 6.39
C ILE A 36 9.80 16.58 7.00
N SER A 37 9.19 16.56 8.20
CA SER A 37 8.73 17.78 8.85
C SER A 37 9.88 18.76 9.16
N ALA A 38 11.03 18.23 9.59
CA ALA A 38 12.23 19.04 9.85
C ALA A 38 12.83 19.63 8.58
N GLN A 39 12.92 18.86 7.49
CA GLN A 39 13.48 19.34 6.22
C GLN A 39 12.61 20.40 5.55
N PHE A 40 11.30 20.26 5.62
CA PHE A 40 10.36 21.20 4.99
C PHE A 40 9.88 22.30 5.93
N GLY A 41 10.31 22.30 7.20
CA GLY A 41 9.91 23.30 8.20
C GLY A 41 8.40 23.33 8.48
N VAL A 42 7.69 22.22 8.23
CA VAL A 42 6.24 22.11 8.37
C VAL A 42 5.86 21.38 9.67
N PRO A 43 4.68 21.66 10.24
CA PRO A 43 4.16 20.90 11.38
C PRO A 43 4.07 19.40 11.06
N ALA A 44 4.30 18.54 12.07
CA ALA A 44 4.21 17.09 11.91
C ALA A 44 2.86 16.62 11.32
N GLY A 45 1.77 17.32 11.63
CA GLY A 45 0.45 17.05 11.07
C GLY A 45 0.36 17.20 9.55
N SER A 46 1.15 18.10 8.95
CA SER A 46 1.18 18.29 7.50
C SER A 46 1.82 17.11 6.77
N ALA A 47 2.90 16.56 7.32
CA ALA A 47 3.53 15.35 6.78
C ALA A 47 2.66 14.09 7.00
N GLN A 48 1.82 14.07 8.04
CA GLN A 48 0.85 12.99 8.26
C GLN A 48 -0.32 13.04 7.27
N MET A 49 -0.75 14.23 6.83
CA MET A 49 -1.84 14.36 5.85
C MET A 49 -1.53 13.68 4.50
N THR A 50 -0.27 13.65 4.07
CA THR A 50 0.11 12.95 2.83
C THR A 50 -0.03 11.43 2.99
N LEU A 51 0.31 10.87 4.16
CA LEU A 51 0.08 9.45 4.47
C LEU A 51 -1.43 9.13 4.49
N SER A 52 -2.23 10.01 5.10
CA SER A 52 -3.69 9.86 5.09
C SER A 52 -4.25 9.90 3.66
N THR A 53 -3.74 10.81 2.83
CA THR A 53 -4.14 10.93 1.42
C THR A 53 -3.76 9.68 0.62
N TYR A 54 -2.58 9.11 0.87
CA TYR A 54 -2.15 7.85 0.28
C TYR A 54 -3.08 6.69 0.63
N ILE A 55 -3.41 6.52 1.92
CA ILE A 55 -4.33 5.46 2.39
C ILE A 55 -5.72 5.65 1.78
N LEU A 56 -6.21 6.89 1.74
CA LEU A 56 -7.52 7.22 1.17
C LEU A 56 -7.57 6.90 -0.33
N GLY A 57 -6.54 7.28 -1.09
CA GLY A 57 -6.42 6.93 -2.51
C GLY A 57 -6.38 5.42 -2.72
N PHE A 58 -5.67 4.67 -1.87
CA PHE A 58 -5.63 3.22 -1.94
C PHE A 58 -7.00 2.59 -1.63
N ALA A 59 -7.69 3.06 -0.59
CA ALA A 59 -9.03 2.59 -0.22
C ALA A 59 -10.05 2.82 -1.34
N LEU A 60 -10.00 4.00 -1.99
CA LEU A 60 -10.80 4.27 -3.17
C LEU A 60 -10.43 3.34 -4.32
N GLY A 61 -9.14 3.11 -4.58
CA GLY A 61 -8.68 2.15 -5.58
C GLY A 61 -9.23 0.75 -5.35
N GLN A 62 -9.19 0.25 -4.11
CA GLN A 62 -9.74 -1.06 -3.74
C GLN A 62 -11.25 -1.16 -3.98
N LEU A 63 -12.01 -0.07 -3.78
CA LEU A 63 -13.45 -0.04 -4.02
C LEU A 63 -13.81 -0.35 -5.48
N PHE A 64 -12.98 0.09 -6.44
CA PHE A 64 -13.21 -0.17 -7.87
C PHE A 64 -12.51 -1.43 -8.34
N TYR A 65 -11.25 -1.62 -7.95
CA TYR A 65 -10.43 -2.71 -8.44
C TYR A 65 -10.83 -4.05 -7.84
N GLY A 66 -11.33 -4.08 -6.60
CA GLY A 66 -11.82 -5.30 -5.94
C GLY A 66 -12.94 -5.97 -6.75
N PRO A 67 -14.07 -5.28 -6.99
CA PRO A 67 -15.17 -5.82 -7.80
C PRO A 67 -14.82 -6.11 -9.27
N MET A 68 -13.85 -5.39 -9.84
CA MET A 68 -13.41 -5.64 -11.23
C MET A 68 -12.46 -6.83 -11.36
N ALA A 69 -11.81 -7.24 -10.27
CA ALA A 69 -10.86 -8.35 -10.25
C ALA A 69 -11.48 -9.70 -9.86
N ASP A 70 -12.71 -9.69 -9.34
CA ASP A 70 -13.57 -10.87 -9.10
C ASP A 70 -14.22 -11.36 -10.41
#